data_AF-A0A366E3Z8-F1
#
_entry.id   AF-A0A366E3Z8-F1
#
_cell.length_a   1.000
_cell.length_b   1.000
_cell.length_c   1.000
_cell.angle_alpha   90.00
_cell.angle_beta   90.00
_cell.angle_gamma   90.00
#
_symmetry.space_group_name_H-M   'P 1'
#
loop_
_entity.id
_entity.type
_entity.pdbx_description
1 polymer ?
#
loop_
_entity_poly.entity_id
_entity_poly.type
_entity_poly.pdbx_seq_one_letter_code
_entity_poly.pdbx_strand_id
1 'polypeptide(L)'
;MVKQVSINTNVFQSNVNKLKTSVSNIQTKKNIHSFSKTNIRPFTKDVEQIVDAIALLEKYKVILEADIVTLSETGDQMETTDIRLSNQYSNTFAPQLLK
;
A
#
# COMPACT_ATOMS: atom_id res chain seq x y z
N MET A 1 17.21 28.57 9.64
CA MET A 1 16.70 28.02 8.36
C MET A 1 16.15 26.64 8.64
N VAL A 2 14.83 26.46 8.60
CA VAL A 2 14.23 25.13 8.70
C VAL A 2 14.51 24.42 7.37
N LYS A 3 15.20 23.29 7.40
CA LYS A 3 15.34 22.42 6.22
C LYS A 3 13.93 21.97 5.83
N GLN A 4 13.46 22.39 4.67
CA GLN A 4 12.21 21.90 4.10
C GLN A 4 12.38 20.40 3.84
N VAL A 5 11.75 19.57 4.66
CA VAL A 5 11.64 18.13 4.40
C VAL A 5 10.47 17.97 3.45
N SER A 6 10.71 18.24 2.16
CA SER A 6 9.70 18.03 1.13
C SER A 6 9.82 16.60 0.62
N ILE A 7 8.75 15.83 0.78
CA ILE A 7 8.58 14.54 0.12
C ILE A 7 8.45 14.83 -1.38
N ASN A 8 9.15 14.08 -2.22
CA ASN A 8 8.84 14.07 -3.64
C ASN A 8 7.51 13.31 -3.84
N THR A 9 6.39 14.05 -3.79
CA THR A 9 5.02 13.51 -3.82
C THR A 9 4.78 12.67 -5.07
N ASN A 10 5.27 13.13 -6.22
CA ASN A 10 5.18 12.40 -7.49
C ASN A 10 5.85 11.03 -7.43
N VAL A 11 7.08 10.95 -6.88
CA VAL A 11 7.81 9.68 -6.74
C VAL A 11 7.13 8.78 -5.71
N PHE A 12 6.70 9.35 -4.58
CA PHE A 12 5.99 8.61 -3.54
C PHE A 12 4.70 7.98 -4.09
N GLN A 13 3.84 8.77 -4.73
CA GLN A 13 2.57 8.29 -5.27
C GLN A 13 2.77 7.30 -6.42
N SER A 14 3.80 7.50 -7.25
CA SER A 14 4.21 6.51 -8.26
C SER A 14 4.54 5.16 -7.63
N ASN A 15 5.29 5.16 -6.52
CA ASN A 15 5.66 3.92 -5.82
C ASN A 15 4.47 3.26 -5.12
N VAL A 16 3.57 4.04 -4.50
CA VAL A 16 2.33 3.52 -3.91
C VAL A 16 1.44 2.88 -5.00
N ASN A 17 1.31 3.51 -6.17
CA ASN A 17 0.55 2.97 -7.29
C ASN A 17 1.16 1.69 -7.86
N LYS A 18 2.49 1.60 -7.93
CA LYS A 18 3.19 0.36 -8.31
C LYS A 18 2.90 -0.75 -7.31
N LEU A 19 2.97 -0.45 -6.00
CA LEU A 19 2.69 -1.41 -4.94
C LEU A 19 1.23 -1.91 -5.01
N LYS A 20 0.27 -1.00 -5.21
CA LYS A 20 -1.15 -1.33 -5.45
C LYS A 20 -1.33 -2.28 -6.63
N THR A 21 -0.65 -2.02 -7.74
CA THR A 21 -0.68 -2.87 -8.94
C THR A 21 -0.05 -4.24 -8.68
N SER A 22 1.08 -4.29 -7.97
CA SER A 22 1.73 -5.56 -7.61
C SER A 22 0.82 -6.42 -6.74
N VAL A 23 0.14 -5.83 -5.75
CA VAL A 23 -0.77 -6.56 -4.86
C VAL A 23 -2.06 -7.00 -5.57
N SER A 24 -2.62 -6.18 -6.47
CA SER A 24 -3.79 -6.58 -7.26
C SER A 24 -3.51 -7.78 -8.15
N ASN A 25 -2.26 -7.92 -8.62
CA ASN A 25 -1.81 -9.03 -9.46
C ASN A 25 -1.56 -10.34 -8.70
N ILE A 26 -1.63 -10.33 -7.37
CA ILE A 26 -1.58 -11.58 -6.57
C ILE A 26 -2.85 -12.39 -6.87
N GLN A 27 -2.66 -13.48 -7.62
CA GLN A 27 -3.70 -14.46 -7.92
C GLN A 27 -3.91 -15.40 -6.73
N THR A 28 -5.01 -15.17 -6.00
CA THR A 28 -5.46 -16.03 -4.89
C THR A 28 -6.55 -17.02 -5.33
N LYS A 29 -7.24 -16.75 -6.44
CA LYS A 29 -8.30 -17.62 -6.95
C LYS A 29 -7.71 -18.74 -7.80
N LYS A 30 -7.58 -19.93 -7.22
CA LYS A 30 -7.32 -21.17 -7.96
C LYS A 30 -8.56 -22.06 -7.86
N ASN A 31 -9.13 -22.44 -9.01
CA ASN A 31 -10.15 -23.48 -9.05
C ASN A 31 -9.48 -24.83 -8.76
N ILE A 32 -9.29 -25.12 -7.48
CA ILE A 32 -8.99 -26.48 -7.04
C ILE A 32 -10.31 -27.22 -7.12
N HIS A 33 -10.66 -27.69 -8.32
CA HIS A 33 -11.74 -28.65 -8.44
C HIS A 33 -11.42 -29.78 -7.47
N SER A 34 -12.32 -29.97 -6.50
CA SER A 34 -12.18 -31.00 -5.47
C SER A 34 -11.80 -32.31 -6.16
N PHE A 35 -10.60 -32.83 -5.90
CA PHE A 35 -10.21 -34.17 -6.34
C PHE A 35 -10.95 -35.19 -5.46
N SER A 36 -12.28 -35.18 -5.50
CA SER A 36 -13.15 -36.19 -4.89
C SER A 36 -13.00 -37.57 -5.54
N LYS A 37 -12.14 -37.68 -6.57
CA LYS A 37 -11.89 -38.89 -7.35
C LYS A 37 -10.66 -39.68 -6.92
N THR A 38 -9.84 -39.21 -5.96
CA THR A 38 -8.71 -40.00 -5.46
C THR A 38 -8.59 -39.97 -3.94
N ASN A 39 -8.48 -41.16 -3.36
CA ASN A 39 -8.32 -41.47 -1.95
C ASN A 39 -6.87 -41.87 -1.61
N ILE A 40 -5.94 -41.56 -2.51
CA ILE A 40 -4.51 -41.77 -2.33
C ILE A 40 -3.95 -40.67 -1.40
N ARG A 41 -3.50 -41.06 -0.21
CA ARG A 41 -3.15 -40.15 0.90
C ARG A 41 -2.11 -39.06 0.58
N PRO A 42 -1.00 -39.32 -0.14
CA PRO A 42 -0.05 -38.26 -0.49
C PRO A 42 -0.68 -37.11 -1.27
N PHE A 43 -1.46 -37.44 -2.31
CA PHE A 43 -2.06 -36.42 -3.19
C PHE A 43 -3.16 -35.61 -2.50
N THR A 44 -3.92 -36.22 -1.60
CA THR A 44 -4.94 -35.51 -0.81
C THR A 44 -4.29 -34.53 0.16
N LYS A 45 -3.23 -34.95 0.87
CA LYS A 45 -2.48 -34.07 1.80
C LYS A 45 -1.77 -32.91 1.09
N ASP A 46 -1.24 -33.14 -0.11
CA ASP A 46 -0.61 -32.07 -0.89
C ASP A 46 -1.64 -31.02 -1.33
N VAL A 47 -2.84 -31.47 -1.70
CA VAL A 47 -3.94 -30.56 -2.06
C VAL A 47 -4.43 -29.75 -0.86
N GLU A 48 -4.60 -30.37 0.31
CA GLU A 48 -4.94 -29.66 1.55
C GLU A 48 -3.92 -28.54 1.86
N GLN A 49 -2.62 -28.85 1.76
CA GLN A 49 -1.57 -27.85 1.92
C GLN A 49 -1.65 -26.72 0.88
N ILE A 50 -1.99 -27.03 -0.37
CA ILE A 50 -2.18 -26.00 -1.41
C ILE A 50 -3.39 -25.11 -1.09
N VAL A 51 -4.50 -25.69 -0.61
CA VAL A 51 -5.68 -24.93 -0.17
C VAL A 51 -5.32 -23.99 0.97
N ASP A 52 -4.60 -24.48 1.98
CA ASP A 52 -4.15 -23.69 3.12
C ASP A 52 -3.20 -22.56 2.70
N ALA A 53 -2.26 -22.86 1.80
CA ALA A 53 -1.35 -21.86 1.25
C ALA A 53 -2.09 -20.75 0.48
N ILE A 54 -3.10 -21.09 -0.31
CA ILE A 54 -3.94 -20.11 -1.02
C ILE A 54 -4.72 -19.25 -0.02
N ALA A 55 -5.33 -19.87 1.00
CA ALA A 55 -6.05 -19.14 2.04
C ALA A 55 -5.13 -18.18 2.80
N LEU A 56 -3.89 -18.58 3.06
CA LEU A 56 -2.88 -17.74 3.68
C LEU A 56 -2.47 -16.57 2.77
N LEU A 57 -2.28 -16.81 1.46
CA LEU A 57 -2.01 -15.76 0.48
C LEU A 57 -3.15 -14.73 0.40
N GLU A 58 -4.41 -15.17 0.47
CA GLU A 58 -5.58 -14.29 0.52
C GLU A 58 -5.54 -13.37 1.75
N LYS A 59 -5.22 -13.92 2.92
CA LYS A 59 -5.06 -13.13 4.15
C LYS A 59 -3.95 -12.08 4.03
N TYR A 60 -2.79 -12.47 3.51
CA TYR A 60 -1.68 -11.52 3.30
C TYR A 60 -2.03 -10.43 2.29
N LYS A 61 -2.76 -10.77 1.22
CA LYS A 61 -3.22 -9.79 0.24
C LYS A 61 -4.08 -8.71 0.90
N VAL A 62 -5.04 -9.09 1.74
CA VAL A 62 -5.90 -8.14 2.46
C VAL A 62 -5.09 -7.21 3.38
N ILE A 63 -4.09 -7.74 4.09
CA ILE A 63 -3.21 -6.94 4.94
C ILE A 63 -2.43 -5.92 4.11
N LEU A 64 -1.84 -6.35 3.00
CA LEU A 64 -1.10 -5.47 2.10
C LEU A 64 -1.99 -4.39 1.48
N GLU A 65 -3.23 -4.72 1.12
CA GLU A 65 -4.22 -3.74 0.63
C GLU A 65 -4.51 -2.65 1.68
N ALA A 66 -4.66 -3.04 2.95
CA ALA A 66 -4.87 -2.09 4.06
C ALA A 66 -3.64 -1.20 4.32
N ASP A 67 -2.44 -1.78 4.28
CA ASP A 67 -1.19 -1.03 4.45
C ASP A 67 -0.97 -0.01 3.33
N ILE A 68 -1.34 -0.36 2.09
CA ILE A 68 -1.27 0.55 0.93
C ILE A 68 -2.20 1.74 1.10
N VAL A 69 -3.42 1.52 1.61
CA VAL A 69 -4.35 2.62 1.91
C VAL A 69 -3.75 3.54 2.97
N THR A 70 -3.22 2.96 4.05
CA THR A 70 -2.58 3.72 5.14
C THR A 70 -1.38 4.54 4.64
N LEU A 71 -0.56 3.96 3.77
CA LEU A 71 0.58 4.65 3.14
C LEU A 71 0.11 5.83 2.27
N SER A 72 -0.95 5.65 1.49
CA SER A 72 -1.52 6.72 0.66
C SER A 72 -2.01 7.88 1.54
N GLU A 73 -2.81 7.59 2.56
CA GLU A 73 -3.34 8.61 3.49
C GLU A 73 -2.23 9.35 4.23
N THR A 74 -1.20 8.63 4.66
CA THR A 74 -0.03 9.22 5.32
C THR A 74 0.72 10.18 4.37
N GLY A 75 0.88 9.80 3.11
CA GLY A 75 1.48 10.68 2.09
C GLY A 75 0.70 11.97 1.89
N ASP A 76 -0.62 11.89 1.79
CA ASP A 76 -1.51 13.05 1.63
C ASP A 76 -1.45 13.98 2.86
N GLN A 77 -1.37 13.41 4.07
CA GLN A 77 -1.20 14.17 5.31
C GLN A 77 0.15 14.88 5.39
N MET A 78 1.23 14.23 4.90
CA MET A 78 2.56 14.84 4.83
C MET A 78 2.57 16.02 3.86
N GLU A 79 1.99 15.88 2.67
CA GLU A 79 1.85 16.97 1.68
C GLU A 79 1.04 18.14 2.25
N THR A 80 -0.13 17.85 2.82
CA THR A 80 -0.98 18.87 3.46
C THR A 80 -0.24 19.62 4.56
N THR A 81 0.55 18.90 5.36
CA THR A 81 1.35 19.49 6.44
C THR A 81 2.48 20.37 5.89
N ASP A 82 3.19 19.95 4.84
CA ASP A 82 4.25 20.74 4.21
C ASP A 82 3.69 22.03 3.61
N ILE A 83 2.56 21.96 2.90
CA ILE A 83 1.86 23.14 2.35
C ILE A 83 1.45 24.09 3.47
N ARG A 84 0.84 23.58 4.55
CA ARG A 84 0.42 24.40 5.69
C ARG A 84 1.60 25.12 6.33
N LEU A 85 2.70 24.42 6.58
CA LEU A 85 3.91 24.99 7.17
C LEU A 85 4.51 26.05 6.24
N SER A 86 4.63 25.76 4.95
CA SER A 86 5.15 26.72 3.95
C SER A 86 4.33 28.02 3.91
N ASN A 87 3.00 27.92 3.95
CA ASN A 87 2.12 29.09 4.00
C ASN A 87 2.27 29.90 5.30
N GLN A 88 2.44 29.24 6.44
CA GLN A 88 2.69 29.92 7.72
C GLN A 88 4.03 30.67 7.71
N TYR A 89 5.10 30.05 7.21
CA TYR A 89 6.39 30.72 7.07
C TYR A 89 6.30 31.90 6.09
N SER A 90 5.63 31.75 4.96
CA SER A 90 5.49 32.81 3.94
C SER A 90 4.75 34.04 4.47
N ASN A 91 3.69 33.86 5.26
CA ASN A 91 2.94 34.96 5.86
C ASN A 91 3.68 35.69 6.99
N THR A 92 4.64 35.03 7.66
CA THR A 92 5.40 35.63 8.77
C THR A 92 6.55 36.52 8.29
N PHE A 93 7.01 36.34 7.05
CA PHE A 93 8.12 37.09 6.44
C PHE A 93 7.70 38.00 5.28
N ALA A 94 6.41 38.27 5.09
CA ALA A 94 5.96 39.29 4.15
C ALA A 94 6.60 40.65 4.55
N PRO A 95 7.45 41.26 3.69
CA PRO A 95 8.10 42.52 4.05
C PRO A 95 7.01 43.56 4.26
N GLN A 96 6.98 44.16 5.46
CA GLN A 96 6.16 45.33 5.71
C GLN A 96 6.57 46.40 4.71
N LEU A 97 5.66 46.73 3.78
CA LEU A 97 5.79 47.88 2.91
C LEU A 97 5.89 49.12 3.80
N LEU A 98 7.11 49.62 3.97
CA LEU A 98 7.38 50.90 4.61
C LEU A 98 6.65 51.98 3.81
N LYS A 99 5.66 52.63 4.45
CA LYS A 99 5.08 53.89 3.98
C LYS A 99 5.98 55.05 4.33
#